data_AF-A0A1F6N2Z3-F1
#
_entry.id   AF-A0A1F6N2Z3-F1
#
_cell.length_a   1.000
_cell.length_b   1.000
_cell.length_c   1.000
_cell.angle_alpha   90.00
_cell.angle_beta   90.00
_cell.angle_gamma   90.00
#
_symmetry.space_group_name_H-M   'P 1'
#
loop_
_entity.id
_entity.type
_entity.pdbx_description
1 polymer ?
#
loop_
_entity_poly.entity_id
_entity_poly.type
_entity_poly.pdbx_seq_one_letter_code
_entity_poly.pdbx_strand_id
1 'polypeptide(L)'
;MLTAVLKKMGDIALGEFKVVIIDRLSRVETKIDHIESYLKEVKADVNQIKHRTGRLESAVTEIQTVLTKNGFSLNQPPVLSPGSPLKLTEVGESLAKRFDGYNFIETNKEFFLVLLEKNNPITGYDVQEMAKKVLEESVSHPIFNPIKKIVYQEGSNIEPVLSVLGIILRDTYLKAHPEI
;
A
#
# COMPACT_ATOMS: atom_id res chain seq x y z
N MET A 1 -52.69 36.09 60.08
CA MET A 1 -51.30 35.80 60.49
C MET A 1 -50.69 34.66 59.67
N LEU A 2 -51.34 33.49 59.58
CA LEU A 2 -50.85 32.31 58.83
C LEU A 2 -50.52 32.59 57.34
N THR A 3 -51.39 33.31 56.62
CA THR A 3 -51.18 33.65 55.19
C THR A 3 -49.93 34.49 54.93
N ALA A 4 -49.61 35.42 55.84
CA ALA A 4 -48.42 36.27 55.72
C ALA A 4 -47.13 35.47 55.98
N VAL A 5 -47.18 34.51 56.92
CA VAL A 5 -46.07 33.60 57.21
C VAL A 5 -45.82 32.68 56.01
N LEU A 6 -46.88 32.09 55.43
CA LEU A 6 -46.78 31.24 54.24
C LEU A 6 -46.21 31.99 53.03
N LYS A 7 -46.63 33.24 52.81
CA LYS A 7 -46.07 34.09 51.74
C LYS A 7 -44.57 34.33 51.94
N LYS A 8 -44.15 34.70 53.15
CA LYS A 8 -42.74 34.94 53.48
C LYS A 8 -41.88 33.68 53.32
N MET A 9 -42.40 32.52 53.70
CA MET A 9 -41.72 31.24 53.50
C MET A 9 -41.56 30.90 52.01
N GLY A 10 -42.59 31.16 51.19
CA GLY A 10 -42.52 30.99 49.74
C GLY A 10 -41.49 31.90 49.08
N ASP A 11 -41.42 33.18 49.49
CA ASP A 11 -40.45 34.14 48.97
C ASP A 11 -39.00 33.74 49.30
N ILE A 12 -38.76 33.21 50.52
CA ILE A 12 -37.44 32.69 50.93
C ILE A 12 -37.05 31.48 50.09
N ALA A 13 -37.94 30.48 49.97
CA ALA A 13 -37.67 29.27 49.18
C ALA A 13 -37.41 29.59 47.69
N LEU A 14 -38.14 30.56 47.13
CA LEU A 14 -37.92 31.04 45.76
C LEU A 14 -36.55 31.73 45.62
N GLY A 15 -36.12 32.50 46.63
CA GLY A 15 -34.81 33.12 46.69
C GLY A 15 -33.67 32.10 46.70
N GLU A 16 -33.76 31.10 47.59
CA GLU A 16 -32.78 30.01 47.68
C GLU A 16 -32.69 29.21 46.38
N PHE A 17 -33.84 28.87 45.78
CA PHE A 17 -33.87 28.16 44.49
C PHE A 17 -33.20 28.96 43.38
N LYS A 18 -33.43 30.29 43.30
CA LYS A 18 -32.79 31.17 42.31
C LYS A 18 -31.27 31.18 42.48
N VAL A 19 -30.76 31.26 43.71
CA VAL A 19 -29.31 31.23 43.98
C VAL A 19 -28.69 29.93 43.47
N VAL A 20 -29.31 28.78 43.75
CA VAL A 20 -28.83 27.47 43.26
C VAL A 20 -28.82 27.40 41.73
N ILE A 21 -29.85 27.94 41.07
CA ILE A 21 -29.90 27.99 39.61
C ILE A 21 -28.78 28.87 39.04
N ILE A 22 -28.55 30.05 39.62
CA ILE A 22 -27.48 30.98 39.20
C ILE A 22 -26.12 30.28 39.33
N ASP A 23 -25.82 29.66 40.46
CA ASP A 23 -24.56 28.93 40.67
C ASP A 23 -24.35 27.81 39.65
N ARG A 24 -25.41 27.07 39.31
CA ARG A 24 -25.34 26.00 38.30
C ARG A 24 -25.12 26.57 36.90
N LEU A 25 -25.78 27.68 36.57
CA LEU A 25 -25.62 28.36 35.29
C LEU A 25 -24.19 28.89 35.13
N SER A 26 -23.64 29.56 36.14
CA SER A 26 -22.26 30.06 36.10
C SER A 26 -21.24 28.93 35.91
N ARG A 27 -21.46 27.76 36.52
CA ARG A 27 -20.61 26.58 36.29
C ARG A 27 -20.73 26.02 34.88
N VAL A 28 -21.91 26.10 34.27
CA VAL A 28 -22.13 25.67 32.88
C VAL A 28 -21.45 26.65 31.92
N GLU A 29 -21.59 27.96 32.14
CA GLU A 29 -20.91 29.00 31.36
C GLU A 29 -19.40 28.79 31.37
N THR A 30 -18.81 28.59 32.56
CA THR A 30 -17.37 28.31 32.66
C THR A 30 -16.97 27.05 31.87
N LYS A 31 -17.77 25.98 31.92
CA LYS A 31 -17.47 24.77 31.14
C LYS A 31 -17.57 25.01 29.63
N ILE A 32 -18.53 25.82 29.19
CA ILE A 32 -18.67 26.23 27.79
C ILE A 32 -17.42 26.99 27.34
N ASP A 33 -16.94 27.96 28.12
CA ASP A 33 -15.73 28.73 27.81
C ASP A 33 -14.50 27.82 27.63
N HIS A 34 -14.35 26.82 28.51
CA HIS A 34 -13.25 25.86 28.41
C HIS A 34 -13.38 24.97 27.15
N ILE A 35 -14.60 24.52 26.83
CA ILE A 35 -14.86 23.72 25.61
C ILE A 35 -14.54 24.55 24.36
N GLU A 36 -14.94 25.82 24.33
CA GLU A 36 -14.63 26.72 23.23
C GLU A 36 -13.11 26.94 23.07
N SER A 37 -12.38 27.05 24.17
CA SER A 37 -10.91 27.13 24.15
C SER A 37 -10.30 25.86 23.55
N TYR A 38 -10.69 24.68 24.06
CA TYR A 38 -10.17 23.41 23.54
C TYR A 38 -10.52 23.20 22.06
N LEU A 39 -11.72 23.60 21.63
CA LEU A 39 -12.11 23.53 20.22
C LEU A 39 -11.22 24.39 19.32
N LYS A 40 -10.78 25.57 19.80
CA LYS A 40 -9.84 26.42 19.06
C LYS A 40 -8.48 25.76 18.91
N GLU A 41 -7.96 25.14 19.97
CA GLU A 41 -6.68 24.42 19.95
C GLU A 41 -6.73 23.21 19.00
N VAL A 42 -7.76 22.36 19.11
CA VAL A 42 -7.94 21.19 18.22
C VAL A 42 -8.03 21.63 16.76
N LYS A 43 -8.72 22.74 16.47
CA LYS A 43 -8.81 23.27 15.10
C LYS A 43 -7.45 23.73 14.57
N ALA A 44 -6.61 24.32 15.43
CA ALA A 44 -5.25 24.69 15.07
C ALA A 44 -4.39 23.45 14.76
N ASP A 45 -4.46 22.43 15.61
CA ASP A 45 -3.73 21.16 15.40
C ASP A 45 -4.14 20.46 14.11
N VAL A 46 -5.45 20.39 13.81
CA VAL A 46 -5.97 19.82 12.56
C VAL A 46 -5.42 20.56 11.34
N ASN A 47 -5.35 21.90 11.40
CA ASN A 47 -4.76 22.68 10.31
C ASN A 47 -3.26 22.37 10.14
N GLN A 48 -2.52 22.26 11.25
CA GLN A 48 -1.10 21.92 11.20
C GLN A 48 -0.87 20.51 10.62
N ILE A 49 -1.69 19.53 11.01
CA ILE A 49 -1.67 18.17 10.44
C ILE A 49 -1.92 18.22 8.94
N LYS A 50 -2.94 18.96 8.48
CA LYS A 50 -3.24 19.12 7.06
C LYS A 50 -2.05 19.67 6.27
N HIS A 51 -1.36 20.68 6.81
CA HIS A 51 -0.14 21.21 6.18
C HIS A 51 1.00 20.19 6.14
N ARG A 52 1.20 19.41 7.21
CA ARG A 52 2.21 18.34 7.24
C ARG A 52 1.91 17.25 6.23
N THR A 53 0.64 16.85 6.08
CA THR A 53 0.21 15.88 5.07
C THR A 53 0.51 16.38 3.66
N GLY A 54 0.18 17.63 3.32
CA GLY A 54 0.50 18.18 2.00
C GLY A 54 2.01 18.23 1.71
N ARG A 55 2.84 18.46 2.74
CA ARG A 55 4.31 18.37 2.61
C ARG A 55 4.78 16.93 2.38
N LEU A 56 4.17 15.95 3.05
CA LEU A 56 4.48 14.53 2.85
C LEU A 56 4.09 14.07 1.45
N GLU A 57 2.91 14.44 0.97
CA GLU A 57 2.47 14.16 -0.41
C GLU A 57 3.49 14.70 -1.43
N SER A 58 3.92 15.96 -1.25
CA SER A 58 4.93 16.59 -2.11
C SER A 58 6.27 15.83 -2.08
N ALA A 59 6.74 15.44 -0.90
CA ALA A 59 7.98 14.68 -0.75
C ALA A 59 7.89 13.29 -1.40
N VAL A 60 6.75 12.61 -1.28
CA VAL A 60 6.50 11.32 -1.93
C VAL A 60 6.52 11.48 -3.45
N THR A 61 5.88 12.52 -4.00
CA THR A 61 5.93 12.81 -5.44
C THR A 61 7.36 13.08 -5.93
N GLU A 62 8.15 13.81 -5.16
CA GLU A 62 9.56 14.07 -5.50
C GLU A 62 10.38 12.78 -5.49
N ILE A 63 10.24 11.95 -4.45
CA ILE A 63 10.88 10.62 -4.35
C ILE A 63 10.47 9.75 -5.54
N GLN A 64 9.18 9.68 -5.86
CA GLN A 64 8.67 8.94 -7.02
C GLN A 64 9.27 9.45 -8.33
N THR A 65 9.39 10.77 -8.49
CA THR A 65 9.98 11.39 -9.68
C THR A 65 11.46 11.04 -9.82
N VAL A 66 12.23 11.12 -8.73
CA VAL A 66 13.65 10.75 -8.71
C VAL A 66 13.84 9.27 -9.02
N LEU A 67 13.05 8.40 -8.39
CA LEU A 67 13.13 6.95 -8.61
C LEU A 67 12.75 6.57 -10.04
N THR A 68 11.69 7.17 -10.59
CA THR A 68 11.29 6.98 -11.99
C THR A 68 12.37 7.48 -12.96
N LYS A 69 12.99 8.65 -12.71
CA LYS A 69 14.13 9.15 -13.50
C LYS A 69 15.34 8.21 -13.46
N ASN A 70 15.52 7.48 -12.37
CA ASN A 70 16.58 6.49 -12.20
C ASN A 70 16.17 5.07 -12.62
N GLY A 71 15.03 4.90 -13.31
CA GLY A 71 14.59 3.61 -13.87
C GLY A 71 13.81 2.70 -12.92
N PHE A 72 13.48 3.16 -11.71
CA PHE A 72 12.64 2.41 -10.77
C PHE A 72 11.15 2.73 -11.00
N SER A 73 10.35 1.73 -11.35
CA SER A 73 8.89 1.87 -11.50
C SER A 73 8.18 1.56 -10.17
N LEU A 74 7.53 2.57 -9.57
CA LEU A 74 6.87 2.47 -8.25
C LEU A 74 5.34 2.37 -8.31
N ASN A 75 4.76 2.19 -9.50
CA ASN A 75 3.31 2.27 -9.67
C ASN A 75 2.54 1.01 -9.23
N GLN A 76 3.22 -0.04 -8.76
CA GLN A 76 2.57 -1.28 -8.29
C GLN A 76 3.30 -1.88 -7.09
N PRO A 77 2.58 -2.57 -6.18
CA PRO A 77 3.21 -3.35 -5.11
C PRO A 77 4.25 -4.32 -5.70
N PRO A 78 5.40 -4.52 -5.04
CA PRO A 78 6.48 -5.32 -5.60
C PRO A 78 6.00 -6.76 -5.82
N VAL A 79 6.23 -7.28 -7.03
CA VAL A 79 5.90 -8.66 -7.38
C VAL A 79 6.87 -9.67 -6.75
N LEU A 80 8.02 -9.21 -6.26
CA LEU A 80 9.07 -10.00 -5.62
C LEU A 80 9.31 -9.57 -4.17
N SER A 81 9.47 -10.54 -3.26
CA SER A 81 9.85 -10.29 -1.86
C SER A 81 11.37 -10.05 -1.74
N PRO A 82 11.82 -9.20 -0.82
CA PRO A 82 13.24 -9.02 -0.55
C PRO A 82 13.87 -10.28 0.07
N GLY A 83 15.17 -10.48 -0.18
CA GLY A 83 15.93 -11.64 0.29
C GLY A 83 16.33 -12.58 -0.85
N SER A 84 17.44 -13.29 -0.68
CA SER A 84 17.90 -14.31 -1.64
C SER A 84 17.57 -15.72 -1.13
N PRO A 85 16.99 -16.60 -1.96
CA PRO A 85 16.54 -16.34 -3.33
C PRO A 85 15.29 -15.44 -3.35
N LEU A 86 15.12 -14.66 -4.42
CA LEU A 86 13.90 -13.86 -4.60
C LEU A 86 12.68 -14.78 -4.67
N LYS A 87 11.56 -14.36 -4.11
CA LYS A 87 10.30 -15.12 -4.17
C LYS A 87 9.16 -14.23 -4.63
N LEU A 88 8.09 -14.82 -5.14
CA LEU A 88 6.89 -14.08 -5.47
C LEU A 88 6.22 -13.58 -4.17
N THR A 89 5.73 -12.34 -4.20
CA THR A 89 4.76 -11.85 -3.21
C THR A 89 3.36 -12.35 -3.56
N GLU A 90 2.36 -12.12 -2.70
CA GLU A 90 0.95 -12.40 -3.03
C GLU A 90 0.49 -11.68 -4.32
N VAL A 91 1.05 -10.50 -4.59
CA VAL A 91 0.79 -9.73 -5.80
C VAL A 91 1.47 -10.38 -7.01
N GLY A 92 2.72 -10.85 -6.86
CA GLY A 92 3.40 -11.64 -7.89
C GLY A 92 2.67 -12.94 -8.23
N GLU A 93 2.17 -13.66 -7.23
CA GLU A 93 1.37 -14.89 -7.41
C GLU A 93 0.03 -14.61 -8.12
N SER A 94 -0.62 -13.51 -7.76
CA SER A 94 -1.85 -13.09 -8.43
C SER A 94 -1.60 -12.73 -9.90
N LEU A 95 -0.47 -12.09 -10.18
CA LEU A 95 -0.04 -11.77 -11.54
C LEU A 95 0.31 -13.03 -12.34
N ALA A 96 1.00 -13.99 -11.73
CA ALA A 96 1.31 -15.29 -12.33
C ALA A 96 0.02 -16.00 -12.80
N LYS A 97 -1.00 -16.03 -11.95
CA LYS A 97 -2.31 -16.64 -12.28
C LYS A 97 -3.03 -15.88 -13.39
N ARG A 98 -3.03 -14.54 -13.35
CA ARG A 98 -3.69 -13.69 -14.36
C ARG A 98 -3.14 -13.93 -15.77
N PHE A 99 -1.83 -14.11 -15.89
CA PHE A 99 -1.15 -14.34 -17.17
C PHE A 99 -0.98 -15.82 -17.53
N ASP A 100 -1.57 -16.74 -16.75
CA ASP A 100 -1.38 -18.19 -16.88
C ASP A 100 0.12 -18.59 -16.91
N GLY A 101 0.92 -17.89 -16.10
CA GLY A 101 2.38 -17.90 -16.18
C GLY A 101 3.01 -19.26 -15.88
N TYR A 102 2.44 -20.02 -14.96
CA TYR A 102 2.90 -21.38 -14.65
C TYR A 102 2.74 -22.31 -15.85
N ASN A 103 1.57 -22.31 -16.48
CA ASN A 103 1.29 -23.12 -17.66
C ASN A 103 2.09 -22.63 -18.87
N PHE A 104 2.28 -21.31 -19.02
CA PHE A 104 3.13 -20.73 -20.05
C PHE A 104 4.57 -21.24 -19.96
N ILE A 105 5.17 -21.23 -18.76
CA ILE A 105 6.53 -21.76 -18.56
C ILE A 105 6.57 -23.26 -18.81
N GLU A 106 5.64 -24.04 -18.27
CA GLU A 106 5.63 -25.49 -18.45
C GLU A 106 5.47 -25.89 -19.92
N THR A 107 4.56 -25.25 -20.65
CA THR A 107 4.31 -25.52 -22.08
C THR A 107 5.52 -25.21 -22.96
N ASN A 108 6.28 -24.16 -22.60
CA ASN A 108 7.44 -23.69 -23.38
C ASN A 108 8.77 -24.08 -22.70
N LYS A 109 8.75 -25.02 -21.76
CA LYS A 109 9.87 -25.33 -20.88
C LYS A 109 11.12 -25.73 -21.67
N GLU A 110 11.00 -26.64 -22.62
CA GLU A 110 12.14 -27.10 -23.43
C GLU A 110 12.84 -25.94 -24.15
N PHE A 111 12.08 -25.01 -24.73
CA PHE A 111 12.61 -23.82 -25.38
C PHE A 111 13.45 -22.98 -24.41
N PHE A 112 12.93 -22.71 -23.21
CA PHE A 112 13.63 -21.87 -22.24
C PHE A 112 14.80 -22.57 -21.54
N LEU A 113 14.69 -23.86 -21.23
CA LEU A 113 15.78 -24.62 -20.61
C LEU A 113 16.99 -24.70 -21.53
N VAL A 114 16.80 -24.93 -22.83
CA VAL A 114 17.89 -24.93 -23.82
C VAL A 114 18.61 -23.57 -23.85
N LEU A 115 17.87 -22.46 -23.75
CA LEU A 115 18.47 -21.12 -23.69
C LEU A 115 19.26 -20.90 -22.39
N LEU A 116 18.76 -21.41 -21.26
CA LEU A 116 19.48 -21.35 -19.98
C LEU A 116 20.76 -22.18 -20.00
N GLU A 117 20.69 -23.44 -20.46
CA GLU A 117 21.83 -24.34 -20.55
C GLU A 117 22.95 -23.78 -21.43
N LYS A 118 22.59 -23.10 -22.53
CA LYS A 118 23.57 -22.43 -23.40
C LYS A 118 24.40 -21.37 -22.67
N ASN A 119 23.86 -20.76 -21.62
CA ASN A 119 24.56 -19.77 -20.82
C ASN A 119 25.37 -20.38 -19.66
N ASN A 120 25.27 -21.70 -19.44
CA ASN A 120 26.04 -22.48 -18.46
C ASN A 120 26.06 -21.84 -17.05
N PRO A 121 24.89 -21.63 -16.41
CA PRO A 121 24.81 -21.08 -15.06
C PRO A 121 25.50 -22.01 -14.06
N ILE A 122 26.22 -21.44 -13.09
CA ILE A 122 26.98 -22.21 -12.08
C ILE A 122 26.27 -22.16 -10.72
N THR A 123 25.67 -21.03 -10.39
CA THR A 123 25.02 -20.80 -9.09
C THR A 123 23.53 -20.54 -9.25
N GLY A 124 22.75 -20.76 -8.19
CA GLY A 124 21.32 -20.37 -8.19
C GLY A 124 21.08 -18.88 -8.46
N TYR A 125 22.06 -18.01 -8.16
CA TYR A 125 22.01 -16.59 -8.53
C TYR A 125 22.16 -16.40 -10.04
N ASP A 126 23.10 -17.12 -10.68
CA ASP A 126 23.25 -17.10 -12.14
C ASP A 126 21.95 -17.57 -12.82
N VAL A 127 21.34 -18.65 -12.33
CA VAL A 127 20.05 -19.12 -12.85
C VAL A 127 18.97 -18.06 -12.71
N GLN A 128 18.91 -17.33 -11.59
CA GLN A 128 17.93 -16.27 -11.38
C GLN A 128 18.08 -15.13 -12.40
N GLU A 129 19.29 -14.60 -12.57
CA GLU A 129 19.56 -13.51 -13.50
C GLU A 129 19.36 -13.94 -14.95
N MET A 130 19.83 -15.15 -15.29
CA MET A 130 19.69 -15.70 -16.64
C MET A 130 18.24 -16.02 -16.99
N ALA A 131 17.44 -16.54 -16.05
CA ALA A 131 16.02 -16.84 -16.29
C ALA A 131 15.23 -15.58 -16.68
N LYS A 132 15.49 -14.45 -16.01
CA LYS A 132 14.89 -13.17 -16.40
C LYS A 132 15.38 -12.75 -17.80
N LYS A 133 16.68 -12.79 -18.02
CA LYS A 133 17.30 -12.36 -19.29
C LYS A 133 16.80 -13.15 -20.50
N VAL A 134 16.71 -14.49 -20.41
CA VAL A 134 16.23 -15.31 -21.54
C VAL A 134 14.77 -15.00 -21.89
N LEU A 135 13.94 -14.65 -20.90
CA LEU A 135 12.57 -14.23 -21.13
C LEU A 135 12.51 -12.86 -21.83
N GLU A 136 13.31 -11.90 -21.38
CA GLU A 136 13.43 -10.57 -21.99
C GLU A 136 13.87 -10.65 -23.46
N GLU A 137 14.90 -11.44 -23.75
CA GLU A 137 15.40 -11.67 -25.11
C GLU A 137 14.38 -12.38 -26.00
N SER A 138 13.49 -13.17 -25.39
CA SER A 138 12.46 -13.96 -26.08
C SER A 138 11.14 -13.21 -26.30
N VAL A 139 10.94 -11.99 -25.78
CA VAL A 139 9.66 -11.25 -25.90
C VAL A 139 9.20 -11.06 -27.35
N SER A 140 10.16 -10.92 -28.27
CA SER A 140 9.88 -10.80 -29.71
C SER A 140 9.37 -12.09 -30.33
N HIS A 141 9.67 -13.25 -29.74
CA HIS A 141 9.30 -14.57 -30.25
C HIS A 141 7.76 -14.77 -30.22
N PRO A 142 7.17 -15.50 -31.20
CA PRO A 142 5.72 -15.72 -31.26
C PRO A 142 5.10 -16.39 -30.03
N ILE A 143 5.88 -17.15 -29.25
CA ILE A 143 5.40 -17.78 -28.00
C ILE A 143 4.86 -16.74 -27.02
N PHE A 144 5.39 -15.51 -27.02
CA PHE A 144 4.94 -14.43 -26.14
C PHE A 144 3.65 -13.74 -26.61
N ASN A 145 3.09 -14.10 -27.78
CA ASN A 145 1.90 -13.45 -28.31
C ASN A 145 0.68 -13.48 -27.35
N PRO A 146 0.37 -14.58 -26.64
CA PRO A 146 -0.71 -14.58 -25.65
C PRO A 146 -0.50 -13.55 -24.53
N ILE A 147 0.72 -13.46 -23.99
CA ILE A 147 1.07 -12.49 -22.95
C ILE A 147 1.00 -11.07 -23.50
N LYS A 148 1.63 -10.80 -24.66
CA LYS A 148 1.63 -9.48 -25.29
C LYS A 148 0.22 -8.98 -25.59
N LYS A 149 -0.69 -9.87 -25.97
CA LYS A 149 -2.10 -9.55 -26.21
C LYS A 149 -2.77 -9.04 -24.92
N ILE A 150 -2.59 -9.72 -23.80
CA ILE A 150 -3.14 -9.31 -22.50
C ILE A 150 -2.53 -7.97 -22.06
N VAL A 151 -1.19 -7.84 -22.09
CA VAL A 151 -0.48 -6.61 -21.71
C VAL A 151 -0.99 -5.41 -22.51
N TYR A 152 -1.14 -5.57 -23.82
CA TYR A 152 -1.64 -4.52 -24.71
C TYR A 152 -3.10 -4.15 -24.41
N GLN A 153 -3.97 -5.14 -24.23
CA GLN A 153 -5.39 -4.90 -23.91
C GLN A 153 -5.59 -4.18 -22.58
N GLU A 154 -4.73 -4.45 -21.61
CA GLU A 154 -4.81 -3.87 -20.27
C GLU A 154 -4.04 -2.54 -20.13
N GLY A 155 -3.29 -2.14 -21.15
CA GLY A 155 -2.42 -0.97 -21.09
C GLY A 155 -1.33 -1.08 -20.02
N SER A 156 -0.88 -2.30 -19.72
CA SER A 156 0.10 -2.57 -18.66
C SER A 156 1.53 -2.67 -19.19
N ASN A 157 2.52 -2.71 -18.29
CA ASN A 157 3.92 -2.95 -18.64
C ASN A 157 4.21 -4.46 -18.57
N ILE A 158 4.97 -4.99 -19.52
CA ILE A 158 5.36 -6.41 -19.55
C ILE A 158 6.44 -6.74 -18.52
N GLU A 159 7.24 -5.76 -18.07
CA GLU A 159 8.38 -6.01 -17.18
C GLU A 159 7.99 -6.77 -15.89
N PRO A 160 6.92 -6.39 -15.15
CA PRO A 160 6.54 -7.12 -13.94
C PRO A 160 6.12 -8.56 -14.25
N VAL A 161 5.55 -8.79 -15.43
CA VAL A 161 5.18 -10.14 -15.90
C VAL A 161 6.44 -10.96 -16.16
N LEU A 162 7.46 -10.39 -16.81
CA LEU A 162 8.74 -11.06 -17.05
C LEU A 162 9.47 -11.37 -15.73
N SER A 163 9.43 -10.45 -14.77
CA SER A 163 9.99 -10.68 -13.43
C SER A 163 9.31 -11.86 -12.73
N VAL A 164 7.98 -11.99 -12.82
CA VAL A 164 7.25 -13.14 -12.27
C VAL A 164 7.59 -14.43 -12.99
N LEU A 165 7.54 -14.43 -14.33
CA LEU A 165 7.88 -15.59 -15.15
C LEU A 165 9.32 -16.05 -14.94
N GLY A 166 10.25 -15.12 -14.68
CA GLY A 166 11.65 -15.42 -14.40
C GLY A 166 11.83 -16.24 -13.12
N ILE A 167 11.06 -15.94 -12.07
CA ILE A 167 11.08 -16.76 -10.84
C ILE A 167 10.53 -18.17 -11.10
N ILE A 168 9.42 -18.28 -11.84
CA ILE A 168 8.82 -19.57 -12.19
C ILE A 168 9.79 -20.40 -13.03
N LEU A 169 10.45 -19.78 -14.01
CA LEU A 169 11.44 -20.44 -14.86
C LEU A 169 12.68 -20.87 -14.07
N ARG A 170 13.20 -20.00 -13.20
CA ARG A 170 14.32 -20.33 -12.29
C ARG A 170 13.99 -21.55 -11.45
N ASP A 171 12.83 -21.55 -10.79
CA ASP A 171 12.43 -22.66 -9.91
C ASP A 171 12.22 -23.95 -10.71
N THR A 172 11.71 -23.85 -11.94
CA THR A 172 11.59 -24.98 -12.87
C THR A 172 12.95 -25.54 -13.27
N TYR A 173 13.94 -24.68 -13.52
CA TYR A 173 15.30 -25.07 -13.88
C TYR A 173 16.03 -25.72 -12.70
N LEU A 174 16.03 -25.08 -11.53
CA LEU A 174 16.69 -25.60 -10.31
C LEU A 174 16.09 -26.92 -9.84
N LYS A 175 14.78 -27.12 -10.04
CA LYS A 175 14.15 -28.42 -9.75
C LYS A 175 14.67 -29.55 -10.66
N ALA A 176 15.04 -29.22 -11.90
CA ALA A 176 15.62 -30.17 -12.85
C ALA A 176 17.14 -30.38 -12.67
N HIS A 177 17.82 -29.42 -12.01
CA HIS A 177 19.27 -29.39 -11.80
C HIS A 177 19.59 -29.23 -10.30
N PRO A 178 19.33 -30.27 -9.48
CA PRO A 178 19.52 -30.20 -8.03
C PRO A 178 20.99 -30.04 -7.59
N GLU A 179 21.94 -30.15 -8.52
CA GLU A 179 23.38 -29.94 -8.30
C GLU A 179 23.81 -28.46 -8.23
N ILE A 180 22.94 -27.53 -8.61
CA ILE A 180 23.15 -26.06 -8.57
C ILE A 180 22.50 -25.48 -7.31
#